data_AF-A0A0G0Z8R9-F1
#
_entry.id   AF-A0A0G0Z8R9-F1
#
_cell.length_a   1.000
_cell.length_b   1.000
_cell.length_c   1.000
_cell.angle_alpha   90.00
_cell.angle_beta   90.00
_cell.angle_gamma   90.00
#
_symmetry.space_group_name_H-M   'P 1'
#
loop_
_entity.id
_entity.type
_entity.pdbx_description
1 polymer ?
#
loop_
_entity_poly.entity_id
_entity_poly.type
_entity_poly.pdbx_seq_one_letter_code
_entity_poly.pdbx_strand_id
1 'polypeptide(L)'
;MHQEIFSRIELFKKIAEKFPNFRYLGDPILRTPSSETTLDEGIEIGKNLGNILIEYRKITGMGRGLAAPQIGIGKRVFVTFLNDQIQIYINPKILKTSDDQNYYRETCLSSGIMRADIKRPAKITIEWTDENGQTQKQEAESVLARLLQHEYDHLQGVCNLDIAEAGSIEFVTSDPLQEKLRNDT
;
A
#
# COMPACT_ATOMS: atom_id res chain seq x y z
N MET A 1 -15.81 4.64 -19.87
CA MET A 1 -14.36 4.58 -20.15
C MET A 1 -13.67 5.94 -20.25
N HIS A 2 -13.75 6.71 -21.34
CA HIS A 2 -12.99 7.99 -21.46
C HIS A 2 -13.31 9.01 -20.36
N GLN A 3 -14.59 9.18 -20.02
CA GLN A 3 -15.03 10.08 -18.95
C GLN A 3 -14.51 9.64 -17.56
N GLU A 4 -14.44 8.34 -17.31
CA GLU A 4 -13.88 7.79 -16.05
C GLU A 4 -12.38 8.07 -15.96
N ILE A 5 -11.66 7.90 -17.07
CA ILE A 5 -10.23 8.22 -17.15
C ILE A 5 -10.00 9.71 -16.85
N PHE A 6 -10.76 10.61 -17.47
CA PHE A 6 -10.65 12.04 -17.19
C PHE A 6 -10.98 12.37 -15.73
N SER A 7 -12.04 11.77 -15.18
CA SER A 7 -12.37 11.94 -13.76
C SER A 7 -11.23 11.49 -12.84
N ARG A 8 -10.55 10.36 -13.16
CA ARG A 8 -9.39 9.89 -12.40
C ARG A 8 -8.17 10.80 -12.55
N ILE A 9 -7.92 11.34 -13.74
CA ILE A 9 -6.84 12.32 -13.97
C ILE A 9 -7.06 13.56 -13.10
N GLU A 10 -8.27 14.12 -13.11
CA GLU A 10 -8.60 15.31 -12.30
C GLU A 10 -8.49 15.02 -10.79
N LEU A 11 -8.97 13.85 -10.35
CA LEU A 11 -8.80 13.44 -8.96
C LEU A 11 -7.32 13.30 -8.60
N PHE A 12 -6.52 12.65 -9.45
CA PHE A 12 -5.09 12.48 -9.24
C PHE A 12 -4.37 13.82 -9.14
N LYS A 13 -4.68 14.76 -10.05
CA LYS A 13 -4.13 16.12 -10.01
C LYS A 13 -4.44 16.82 -8.68
N LYS A 14 -5.71 16.79 -8.24
CA LYS A 14 -6.11 17.37 -6.94
C LYS A 14 -5.36 16.75 -5.76
N ILE A 15 -5.11 15.45 -5.80
CA ILE A 15 -4.32 14.74 -4.78
C ILE A 15 -2.85 15.18 -4.82
N ALA A 16 -2.23 15.22 -5.99
CA ALA A 16 -0.84 15.64 -6.14
C ALA A 16 -0.62 17.09 -5.67
N GLU A 17 -1.59 17.97 -5.92
CA GLU A 17 -1.56 19.36 -5.43
C GLU A 17 -1.71 19.45 -3.90
N LYS A 18 -2.61 18.66 -3.29
CA LYS A 18 -2.82 18.69 -1.82
C LYS A 18 -1.67 18.03 -1.05
N PHE A 19 -1.07 16.98 -1.60
CA PHE A 19 -0.03 16.18 -0.95
C PHE A 19 1.29 16.24 -1.74
N PRO A 20 2.01 17.37 -1.69
CA PRO A 20 3.21 17.58 -2.49
C PRO A 20 4.36 16.63 -2.13
N ASN A 21 4.30 15.98 -0.97
CA ASN A 21 5.31 15.03 -0.51
C ASN A 21 5.09 13.61 -1.04
N PHE A 22 3.96 13.34 -1.71
CA PHE A 22 3.72 12.04 -2.32
C PHE A 22 4.74 11.73 -3.40
N ARG A 23 5.18 10.49 -3.39
CA ARG A 23 6.17 9.94 -4.31
C ARG A 23 5.46 9.02 -5.30
N TYR A 24 5.86 9.16 -6.56
CA TYR A 24 5.27 8.43 -7.68
C TYR A 24 6.34 7.62 -8.40
N LEU A 25 5.91 6.61 -9.17
CA LEU A 25 6.83 5.77 -9.95
C LEU A 25 7.81 6.63 -10.76
N GLY A 26 9.09 6.30 -10.63
CA GLY A 26 10.21 7.09 -11.16
C GLY A 26 11.04 7.76 -10.06
N ASP A 27 10.46 8.03 -8.88
CA ASP A 27 11.24 8.52 -7.73
C ASP A 27 12.11 7.38 -7.14
N PRO A 28 13.45 7.57 -7.01
CA PRO A 28 14.35 6.53 -6.53
C PRO A 28 14.03 5.99 -5.13
N ILE A 29 13.36 6.77 -4.27
CA ILE A 29 13.04 6.31 -2.92
C ILE A 29 12.07 5.12 -2.93
N LEU A 30 11.21 5.04 -3.95
CA LEU A 30 10.28 3.91 -4.13
C LEU A 30 10.97 2.66 -4.70
N ARG A 31 12.27 2.75 -5.02
CA ARG A 31 13.12 1.68 -5.54
C ARG A 31 14.24 1.28 -4.58
N THR A 32 14.30 1.93 -3.42
CA THR A 32 15.38 1.75 -2.45
C THR A 32 14.83 1.05 -1.20
N PRO A 33 15.41 -0.10 -0.80
CA PRO A 33 15.02 -0.75 0.45
C PRO A 33 15.13 0.19 1.65
N SER A 34 14.10 0.21 2.47
CA SER A 34 14.00 1.08 3.64
C SER A 34 14.82 0.57 4.82
N SER A 35 15.41 1.50 5.57
CA SER A 35 16.18 1.22 6.78
C SER A 35 15.29 1.02 8.00
N GLU A 36 15.75 0.22 8.97
CA GLU A 36 15.08 0.10 10.27
C GLU A 36 15.01 1.45 11.00
N THR A 37 14.04 1.57 11.89
CA THR A 37 13.78 2.77 12.69
C THR A 37 13.79 2.44 14.18
N THR A 38 14.04 3.43 15.04
CA THR A 38 13.82 3.28 16.48
C THR A 38 12.32 3.29 16.78
N LEU A 39 11.93 2.90 18.00
CA LEU A 39 10.52 2.94 18.40
C LEU A 39 9.95 4.37 18.31
N ASP A 40 10.66 5.36 18.86
CA ASP A 40 10.19 6.75 18.90
C ASP A 40 10.04 7.36 17.50
N GLU A 41 11.05 7.17 16.64
CA GLU A 41 11.01 7.62 15.23
C GLU A 41 9.88 6.90 14.48
N GLY A 42 9.70 5.59 14.71
CA GLY A 42 8.64 4.79 14.11
C GLY A 42 7.23 5.25 14.49
N ILE A 43 7.01 5.61 15.76
CA ILE A 43 5.73 6.13 16.25
C ILE A 43 5.40 7.49 15.59
N GLU A 44 6.39 8.39 15.50
CA GLU A 44 6.21 9.70 14.87
C GLU A 44 5.83 9.57 13.39
N ILE A 45 6.59 8.75 12.64
CA ILE A 45 6.31 8.45 11.24
C ILE A 45 4.93 7.82 11.08
N GLY A 46 4.61 6.82 11.90
CA GLY A 46 3.32 6.12 11.87
C GLY A 46 2.13 7.05 12.11
N LYS A 47 2.21 7.96 13.09
CA LYS A 47 1.17 8.96 13.34
C LYS A 47 0.99 9.92 12.16
N ASN A 48 2.09 10.37 11.57
CA ASN A 48 2.04 11.22 10.37
C ASN A 48 1.38 10.50 9.19
N LEU A 49 1.79 9.27 8.91
CA LEU A 49 1.18 8.42 7.88
C LEU A 49 -0.31 8.22 8.11
N GLY A 50 -0.72 7.93 9.36
CA GLY A 50 -2.12 7.76 9.72
C GLY A 50 -2.96 9.00 9.43
N ASN A 51 -2.47 10.19 9.80
CA ASN A 51 -3.13 11.46 9.52
C ASN A 51 -3.26 11.72 8.01
N ILE A 52 -2.19 11.48 7.25
CA ILE A 52 -2.19 11.63 5.79
C ILE A 52 -3.18 10.68 5.15
N LEU A 53 -3.20 9.40 5.56
CA LEU A 53 -4.11 8.39 5.03
C LEU A 53 -5.57 8.74 5.31
N ILE A 54 -5.90 9.25 6.51
CA ILE A 54 -7.24 9.73 6.84
C ILE A 54 -7.65 10.90 5.93
N GLU A 55 -6.79 11.88 5.74
CA GLU A 55 -7.06 13.03 4.85
C GLU A 55 -7.20 12.61 3.39
N TYR A 56 -6.38 11.67 2.92
CA TYR A 56 -6.48 11.08 1.59
C TYR A 56 -7.83 10.37 1.40
N ARG A 57 -8.26 9.56 2.38
CA ARG A 57 -9.56 8.87 2.38
C ARG A 57 -10.73 9.84 2.34
N LYS A 58 -10.69 10.96 3.07
CA LYS A 58 -11.76 11.98 3.04
C LYS A 58 -12.01 12.57 1.65
N ILE A 59 -10.99 12.60 0.80
CA ILE A 59 -11.08 13.18 -0.55
C ILE A 59 -11.46 12.12 -1.58
N THR A 60 -10.88 10.93 -1.45
CA THR A 60 -10.96 9.90 -2.50
C THR A 60 -11.97 8.81 -2.21
N GLY A 61 -12.36 8.63 -0.93
CA GLY A 61 -13.04 7.44 -0.44
C GLY A 61 -12.16 6.19 -0.39
N MET A 62 -10.91 6.25 -0.88
CA MET A 62 -10.00 5.13 -1.11
C MET A 62 -8.76 5.18 -0.21
N GLY A 63 -7.98 4.11 -0.19
CA GLY A 63 -6.70 4.01 0.55
C GLY A 63 -6.84 3.16 1.80
N ARG A 64 -6.27 1.95 1.79
CA ARG A 64 -6.30 1.01 2.94
C ARG A 64 -4.95 0.89 3.64
N GLY A 65 -3.89 1.42 3.05
CA GLY A 65 -2.57 1.51 3.64
C GLY A 65 -1.76 2.64 3.01
N LEU A 66 -0.66 2.97 3.69
CA LEU A 66 0.33 3.94 3.25
C LEU A 66 1.67 3.64 3.92
N ALA A 67 2.73 3.53 3.12
CA ALA A 67 4.09 3.28 3.57
C ALA A 67 4.95 4.55 3.58
N ALA A 68 5.90 4.65 4.51
CA ALA A 68 6.79 5.80 4.66
C ALA A 68 7.53 6.22 3.36
N PRO A 69 8.01 5.30 2.50
CA PRO A 69 8.64 5.69 1.23
C PRO A 69 7.71 6.46 0.30
N GLN A 70 6.40 6.25 0.37
CA GLN A 70 5.41 6.95 -0.45
C GLN A 70 5.26 8.44 -0.10
N ILE A 71 5.80 8.87 1.05
CA ILE A 71 5.88 10.28 1.45
C ILE A 71 7.34 10.80 1.51
N GLY A 72 8.30 10.05 0.95
CA GLY A 72 9.70 10.46 0.92
C GLY A 72 10.53 10.08 2.15
N ILE A 73 10.07 9.13 2.97
CA ILE A 73 10.77 8.70 4.18
C ILE A 73 11.24 7.24 4.03
N GLY A 74 12.55 7.02 3.93
CA GLY A 74 13.17 5.70 3.71
C GLY A 74 13.28 4.82 4.96
N LYS A 75 12.17 4.67 5.70
CA LYS A 75 12.10 3.94 6.97
C LYS A 75 11.07 2.82 6.91
N ARG A 76 11.32 1.74 7.64
CA ARG A 76 10.45 0.55 7.70
C ARG A 76 9.21 0.78 8.55
N VAL A 77 8.34 1.67 8.09
CA VAL A 77 7.05 1.98 8.73
C VAL A 77 5.96 2.04 7.66
N PHE A 78 4.86 1.34 7.91
CA PHE A 78 3.62 1.56 7.17
C PHE A 78 2.44 1.59 8.14
N VAL A 79 1.30 2.07 7.65
CA VAL A 79 0.04 2.03 8.38
C VAL A 79 -1.05 1.36 7.55
N THR A 80 -2.03 0.78 8.22
CA THR A 80 -3.28 0.34 7.58
C THR A 80 -4.48 1.06 8.16
N PHE A 81 -5.53 1.23 7.37
CA PHE A 81 -6.84 1.70 7.82
C PHE A 81 -7.89 0.61 7.61
N LEU A 82 -8.33 -0.04 8.70
CA LEU A 82 -9.31 -1.12 8.70
C LEU A 82 -10.29 -0.93 9.86
N ASN A 83 -11.58 -1.21 9.63
CA ASN A 83 -12.63 -1.05 10.66
C ASN A 83 -12.60 0.33 11.33
N ASP A 84 -12.38 1.37 10.55
CA ASP A 84 -12.25 2.76 10.99
C ASP A 84 -11.10 3.04 11.99
N GLN A 85 -10.09 2.18 12.00
CA GLN A 85 -8.92 2.30 12.87
C GLN A 85 -7.61 2.33 12.06
N ILE A 86 -6.69 3.18 12.50
CA ILE A 86 -5.30 3.17 12.04
C ILE A 86 -4.52 2.17 12.88
N GLN A 87 -3.71 1.34 12.22
CA GLN A 87 -2.73 0.48 12.85
C GLN A 87 -1.34 0.78 12.31
N ILE A 88 -0.35 0.91 13.20
CA ILE A 88 1.03 1.24 12.86
C ILE A 88 1.88 -0.05 12.89
N TYR A 89 2.67 -0.24 11.84
CA TYR A 89 3.58 -1.36 11.68
C TYR A 89 5.01 -0.84 11.66
N ILE A 90 5.72 -0.97 12.78
CA ILE A 90 7.12 -0.53 12.92
C ILE A 90 8.04 -1.74 12.71
N ASN A 91 9.04 -1.57 11.85
CA ASN A 91 10.00 -2.60 11.44
C ASN A 91 9.36 -3.96 11.09
N PRO A 92 8.27 -4.00 10.30
CA PRO A 92 7.55 -5.23 10.03
C PRO A 92 8.41 -6.24 9.25
N LYS A 93 8.12 -7.54 9.45
CA LYS A 93 8.79 -8.69 8.82
C LYS A 93 7.74 -9.76 8.45
N ILE A 94 7.71 -10.18 7.20
CA ILE A 94 6.95 -11.37 6.79
C ILE A 94 7.79 -12.59 7.17
N LEU A 95 7.27 -13.43 8.07
CA LEU A 95 7.95 -14.60 8.60
C LEU A 95 7.67 -15.86 7.78
N LYS A 96 6.47 -15.96 7.19
CA LYS A 96 6.01 -17.11 6.41
C LYS A 96 5.04 -16.66 5.32
N THR A 97 5.03 -17.40 4.22
CA THR A 97 4.08 -17.26 3.11
C THR A 97 3.53 -18.65 2.76
N SER A 98 2.27 -18.74 2.31
CA SER A 98 1.73 -19.97 1.73
C SER A 98 2.28 -20.23 0.33
N ASP A 99 2.26 -21.50 -0.08
CA ASP A 99 2.49 -21.89 -1.48
C ASP A 99 1.31 -21.53 -2.37
N ASP A 100 0.07 -21.62 -1.83
CA ASP A 100 -1.15 -21.18 -2.52
C ASP A 100 -1.08 -19.68 -2.82
N GLN A 101 -1.56 -19.30 -4.00
CA GLN A 101 -1.55 -17.91 -4.46
C GLN A 101 -2.94 -17.44 -4.88
N ASN A 102 -3.14 -16.13 -4.76
CA ASN A 102 -4.36 -15.43 -5.12
C ASN A 102 -4.05 -14.32 -6.12
N TYR A 103 -4.97 -14.10 -7.05
CA TYR A 103 -4.92 -12.99 -8.00
C TYR A 103 -5.84 -11.86 -7.58
N TYR A 104 -5.28 -10.65 -7.57
CA TYR A 104 -6.01 -9.45 -7.25
C TYR A 104 -5.59 -8.30 -8.15
N ARG A 105 -6.56 -7.46 -8.51
CA ARG A 105 -6.24 -6.17 -9.11
C ARG A 105 -5.83 -5.17 -8.04
N GLU A 106 -4.63 -4.62 -8.15
CA GLU A 106 -4.08 -3.64 -7.22
C GLU A 106 -3.99 -2.24 -7.82
N THR A 107 -4.44 -1.27 -7.04
CA THR A 107 -4.16 0.16 -7.24
C THR A 107 -3.14 0.61 -6.21
N CYS A 108 -2.24 1.51 -6.58
CA CYS A 108 -1.35 2.18 -5.65
C CYS A 108 -1.44 3.70 -5.84
N LEU A 109 -1.36 4.45 -4.75
CA LEU A 109 -1.20 5.90 -4.80
C LEU A 109 -0.03 6.30 -5.71
N SER A 110 1.11 5.61 -5.55
CA SER A 110 2.35 5.90 -6.27
C SER A 110 2.30 5.52 -7.75
N SER A 111 1.39 4.61 -8.15
CA SER A 111 1.12 4.28 -9.57
C SER A 111 0.05 5.18 -10.21
N GLY A 112 -0.46 6.17 -9.46
CA GLY A 112 -1.42 7.16 -9.92
C GLY A 112 -2.75 6.55 -10.36
N ILE A 113 -3.04 6.66 -11.65
CA ILE A 113 -4.33 6.24 -12.24
C ILE A 113 -4.27 4.85 -12.90
N MET A 114 -3.17 4.12 -12.69
CA MET A 114 -2.97 2.77 -13.21
C MET A 114 -3.21 1.71 -12.14
N ARG A 115 -3.64 0.54 -12.60
CA ARG A 115 -3.77 -0.70 -11.82
C ARG A 115 -3.27 -1.88 -12.64
N ALA A 116 -3.00 -2.99 -11.96
CA ALA A 116 -2.59 -4.23 -12.60
C ALA A 116 -3.07 -5.44 -11.79
N ASP A 117 -3.13 -6.60 -12.44
CA ASP A 117 -3.35 -7.86 -11.74
C ASP A 117 -2.01 -8.32 -11.14
N ILE A 118 -2.02 -8.60 -9.84
CA ILE A 118 -0.86 -9.03 -9.07
C ILE A 118 -1.15 -10.38 -8.46
N LYS A 119 -0.20 -11.30 -8.62
CA LYS A 119 -0.21 -12.60 -7.96
C LYS A 119 0.51 -12.52 -6.63
N ARG A 120 -0.12 -12.96 -5.55
CA ARG A 120 0.47 -12.97 -4.21
C ARG A 120 0.19 -14.27 -3.45
N PRO A 121 1.09 -14.70 -2.56
CA PRO A 121 0.77 -15.68 -1.53
C PRO A 121 -0.59 -15.40 -0.87
N ALA A 122 -1.44 -16.43 -0.83
CA ALA A 122 -2.80 -16.36 -0.30
C ALA A 122 -2.83 -16.08 1.21
N LYS A 123 -1.80 -16.55 1.93
CA LYS A 123 -1.62 -16.36 3.37
C LYS A 123 -0.20 -15.92 3.70
N ILE A 124 -0.08 -15.11 4.73
CA ILE A 124 1.21 -14.71 5.32
C ILE A 124 1.16 -14.79 6.84
N THR A 125 2.31 -14.94 7.47
CA THR A 125 2.52 -14.59 8.87
C THR A 125 3.41 -13.37 8.92
N ILE A 126 2.95 -12.28 9.54
CA ILE A 126 3.71 -11.04 9.71
C ILE A 126 3.97 -10.77 11.19
N GLU A 127 5.14 -10.21 11.48
CA GLU A 127 5.54 -9.72 12.80
C GLU A 127 5.93 -8.25 12.68
N TRP A 128 5.59 -7.44 13.69
CA TRP A 128 5.95 -6.02 13.75
C TRP A 128 5.98 -5.53 15.19
N THR A 129 6.53 -4.35 15.42
CA THR A 129 6.42 -3.64 16.69
C THR A 129 5.28 -2.62 16.61
N ASP A 130 4.37 -2.63 17.58
CA ASP A 130 3.27 -1.66 17.67
C ASP A 130 3.69 -0.33 18.33
N GLU A 131 2.77 0.63 18.41
CA GLU A 131 3.04 1.95 19.01
C GLU A 131 3.32 1.92 20.52
N ASN A 132 3.06 0.80 21.20
CA ASN A 132 3.38 0.59 22.62
C ASN A 132 4.74 -0.10 22.80
N GLY A 133 5.46 -0.36 21.71
CA GLY A 133 6.75 -1.07 21.74
C GLY A 133 6.62 -2.59 21.90
N GLN A 134 5.41 -3.15 21.76
CA GLN A 134 5.18 -4.58 21.88
C GLN A 134 5.32 -5.27 20.52
N THR A 135 5.96 -6.43 20.51
CA THR A 135 6.01 -7.29 19.33
C THR A 135 4.67 -7.97 19.12
N GLN A 136 4.06 -7.69 17.98
CA GLN A 136 2.84 -8.31 17.52
C GLN A 136 3.14 -9.31 16.42
N LYS A 137 2.33 -10.36 16.34
CA LYS A 137 2.40 -11.38 15.31
C LYS A 137 1.01 -11.78 14.87
N GLN A 138 0.79 -11.84 13.56
CA GLN A 138 -0.51 -12.12 12.99
C GLN A 138 -0.41 -13.00 11.75
N GLU A 139 -1.32 -13.95 11.63
CA GLU A 139 -1.63 -14.62 10.37
C GLU A 139 -2.70 -13.82 9.63
N ALA A 140 -2.46 -13.58 8.34
CA ALA A 140 -3.36 -12.86 7.47
C ALA A 140 -3.62 -13.69 6.21
N GLU A 141 -4.85 -13.60 5.70
CA GLU A 141 -5.26 -14.28 4.47
C GLU A 141 -6.08 -13.33 3.58
N SER A 142 -6.28 -13.75 2.34
CA SER A 142 -7.13 -13.07 1.36
C SER A 142 -6.78 -11.57 1.20
N VAL A 143 -7.76 -10.67 1.32
CA VAL A 143 -7.58 -9.22 1.12
C VAL A 143 -6.62 -8.60 2.13
N LEU A 144 -6.57 -9.13 3.36
CA LEU A 144 -5.64 -8.63 4.38
C LEU A 144 -4.21 -9.05 4.07
N ALA A 145 -3.99 -10.31 3.68
CA ALA A 145 -2.67 -10.76 3.23
C ALA A 145 -2.17 -9.92 2.05
N ARG A 146 -3.04 -9.63 1.08
CA ARG A 146 -2.71 -8.74 -0.05
C ARG A 146 -2.27 -7.37 0.43
N LEU A 147 -3.08 -6.72 1.26
CA LEU A 147 -2.80 -5.37 1.76
C LEU A 147 -1.44 -5.32 2.47
N LEU A 148 -1.19 -6.24 3.40
CA LEU A 148 0.05 -6.25 4.17
C LEU A 148 1.28 -6.54 3.30
N GLN A 149 1.16 -7.43 2.31
CA GLN A 149 2.22 -7.66 1.33
C GLN A 149 2.50 -6.42 0.47
N HIS A 150 1.45 -5.71 0.02
CA HIS A 150 1.61 -4.47 -0.74
C HIS A 150 2.36 -3.39 0.04
N GLU A 151 1.95 -3.12 1.28
CA GLU A 151 2.64 -2.12 2.11
C GLU A 151 4.06 -2.57 2.48
N TYR A 152 4.27 -3.88 2.67
CA TYR A 152 5.59 -4.44 2.92
C TYR A 152 6.52 -4.29 1.71
N ASP A 153 6.02 -4.50 0.49
CA ASP A 153 6.78 -4.34 -0.77
C ASP A 153 7.34 -2.93 -0.91
N HIS A 154 6.57 -1.91 -0.54
CA HIS A 154 7.06 -0.53 -0.53
C HIS A 154 8.30 -0.35 0.35
N LEU A 155 8.39 -1.07 1.47
CA LEU A 155 9.58 -1.05 2.33
C LEU A 155 10.78 -1.76 1.71
N GLN A 156 10.57 -2.59 0.69
CA GLN A 156 11.61 -3.27 -0.08
C GLN A 156 12.00 -2.51 -1.36
N GLY A 157 11.36 -1.37 -1.65
CA GLY A 157 11.54 -0.67 -2.91
C GLY A 157 10.83 -1.33 -4.10
N VAL A 158 9.79 -2.12 -3.83
CA VAL A 158 8.94 -2.76 -4.85
C VAL A 158 7.59 -2.04 -4.88
N CYS A 159 7.10 -1.75 -6.07
CA CYS A 159 5.77 -1.21 -6.31
C CYS A 159 4.94 -2.23 -7.09
N ASN A 160 3.61 -2.14 -6.98
CA ASN A 160 2.68 -3.06 -7.64
C ASN A 160 2.98 -3.28 -9.13
N LEU A 161 3.28 -2.22 -9.89
CA LEU A 161 3.51 -2.34 -11.34
C LEU A 161 4.80 -3.08 -11.73
N ASP A 162 5.73 -3.31 -10.80
CA ASP A 162 6.96 -4.08 -11.09
C ASP A 162 6.71 -5.58 -11.19
N ILE A 163 5.68 -6.05 -10.47
CA ILE A 163 5.27 -7.45 -10.37
C ILE A 163 3.90 -7.67 -11.02
N ALA A 164 3.51 -6.77 -11.92
CA ALA A 164 2.29 -6.86 -12.69
C ALA A 164 2.32 -8.05 -13.64
N GLU A 165 1.21 -8.78 -13.72
CA GLU A 165 1.00 -9.78 -14.75
C GLU A 165 1.06 -9.14 -16.13
N ALA A 166 1.74 -9.82 -17.07
CA ALA A 166 1.96 -9.30 -18.41
C ALA A 166 0.63 -8.97 -19.09
N GLY A 167 0.51 -7.74 -19.60
CA GLY A 167 -0.71 -7.27 -20.28
C GLY A 167 -1.87 -6.88 -19.36
N SER A 168 -1.71 -6.92 -18.03
CA SER A 168 -2.77 -6.57 -17.08
C SER A 168 -2.82 -5.08 -16.69
N ILE A 169 -1.80 -4.29 -17.07
CA ILE A 169 -1.72 -2.87 -16.71
C ILE A 169 -2.79 -2.09 -17.47
N GLU A 170 -3.67 -1.42 -16.73
CA GLU A 170 -4.77 -0.62 -17.29
C GLU A 170 -5.07 0.62 -16.45
N PHE A 171 -5.81 1.58 -17.04
CA PHE A 171 -6.35 2.71 -16.28
C PHE A 171 -7.44 2.25 -15.32
N VAL A 172 -7.50 2.89 -14.15
CA VAL A 172 -8.56 2.67 -13.16
C VAL A 172 -9.89 3.22 -13.69
N THR A 173 -10.75 2.37 -14.25
CA THR A 173 -12.07 2.77 -14.78
C THR A 173 -13.24 2.33 -13.90
N SER A 174 -13.00 1.45 -12.91
CA SER A 174 -14.01 1.02 -11.94
C SER A 174 -13.64 1.42 -10.50
N ASP A 175 -14.56 1.18 -9.56
CA ASP A 175 -14.31 1.39 -8.12
C ASP A 175 -13.35 0.32 -7.58
N PRO A 176 -12.13 0.70 -7.12
CA PRO A 176 -11.16 -0.24 -6.56
C PRO A 176 -11.64 -0.93 -5.27
N LEU A 177 -12.60 -0.34 -4.55
CA LEU A 177 -13.12 -0.91 -3.31
C LEU A 177 -14.04 -2.10 -3.53
N GLN A 178 -14.55 -2.27 -4.75
CA GLN A 178 -15.40 -3.40 -5.14
C GLN A 178 -14.60 -4.56 -5.75
N GLU A 179 -13.26 -4.46 -5.79
CA GLU A 179 -12.41 -5.52 -6.35
C GLU A 179 -12.54 -6.80 -5.52
N LYS A 180 -12.71 -7.92 -6.22
CA LYS A 180 -12.83 -9.26 -5.64
C LYS A 180 -11.61 -10.09 -6.01
N LEU A 181 -11.46 -11.24 -5.34
CA LEU A 181 -10.52 -12.27 -5.79
C LEU A 181 -10.83 -12.63 -7.25
N ARG A 182 -9.81 -12.67 -8.08
CA ARG A 182 -9.91 -13.10 -9.49
C ARG A 182 -9.53 -14.58 -9.57
N ASN A 183 -10.23 -15.32 -10.41
CA ASN A 183 -9.83 -16.68 -10.74
C ASN A 183 -8.69 -16.62 -11.77
N ASP A 184 -7.85 -17.66 -11.81
CA ASP A 184 -6.89 -17.90 -12.89
C ASP A 184 -7.67 -18.04 -14.20
N THR A 185 -7.88 -16.96 -14.94
CA THR A 185 -8.49 -16.94 -16.28
C THR A 185 -7.58 -16.26 -17.27
#